data_AF-A0A6M3YRX6-F1
#
_entry.id   AF-A0A6M3YRX6-F1
#
_cell.length_a   1.000
_cell.length_b   1.000
_cell.length_c   1.000
_cell.angle_alpha   90.00
_cell.angle_beta   90.00
_cell.angle_gamma   90.00
#
_symmetry.space_group_name_H-M   'P 1'
#
loop_
_entity.id
_entity.type
_entity.pdbx_description
1 polymer ?
#
loop_
_entity_poly.entity_id
_entity_poly.type
_entity_poly.pdbx_seq_one_letter_code
_entity_poly.pdbx_strand_id
1 'polypeptide(L)'
;MEEARAGKKTAAELMQEGRTLLKPDDVMDGVASMIHEVGIEAMFPDGTKLVTVHTPIEANGKLVPGELFLKNEDITINEGKKAVSVKVKNVGDRPVQIGS
;
A
#
# COMPACT_ATOMS: atom_id res chain seq x y z
N MET A 1 -12.44 11.52 9.55
CA MET A 1 -12.40 12.76 10.34
C MET A 1 -13.30 12.69 11.57
N GLU A 2 -14.58 12.32 11.43
CA GLU A 2 -15.52 12.24 12.57
C GLU A 2 -15.04 11.34 13.71
N GLU A 3 -14.54 10.14 13.41
CA GLU A 3 -14.07 9.22 14.45
C GLU A 3 -12.82 9.74 15.21
N ALA A 4 -11.94 10.46 14.52
CA ALA A 4 -10.79 11.13 15.14
C ALA A 4 -11.28 12.26 16.07
N ARG A 5 -12.27 13.05 15.62
CA ARG A 5 -12.93 14.09 16.43
C ARG A 5 -13.64 13.52 17.64
N ALA A 6 -14.29 12.35 17.50
CA ALA A 6 -14.95 11.66 18.60
C ALA A 6 -13.95 11.19 19.67
N GLY A 7 -12.67 11.02 19.30
CA GLY A 7 -11.59 10.70 20.23
C GLY A 7 -11.65 9.31 20.86
N LYS A 8 -12.53 8.42 20.35
CA LYS A 8 -12.74 7.06 20.87
C LYS A 8 -11.88 6.00 20.19
N LYS A 9 -11.38 6.31 19.00
CA LYS A 9 -10.60 5.38 18.17
C LYS A 9 -9.21 5.93 17.91
N THR A 10 -8.25 5.04 17.90
CA THR A 10 -6.85 5.29 17.53
C THR A 10 -6.70 5.36 16.02
N ALA A 11 -5.60 5.97 15.55
CA ALA A 11 -5.29 5.99 14.12
C ALA A 11 -5.22 4.57 13.53
N ALA A 12 -4.68 3.60 14.27
CA ALA A 12 -4.57 2.20 13.82
C ALA A 12 -5.94 1.54 13.63
N GLU A 13 -6.89 1.77 14.53
CA GLU A 13 -8.27 1.28 14.37
C GLU A 13 -8.93 1.91 13.13
N LEU A 14 -8.73 3.20 12.89
CA LEU A 14 -9.26 3.87 11.70
C LEU A 14 -8.63 3.38 10.39
N MET A 15 -7.35 2.99 10.40
CA MET A 15 -6.69 2.37 9.24
C MET A 15 -7.36 1.04 8.86
N GLN A 16 -7.83 0.26 9.85
CA GLN A 16 -8.51 -1.01 9.61
C GLN A 16 -9.98 -0.82 9.26
N GLU A 17 -10.72 -0.06 10.07
CA GLU A 17 -12.15 0.15 9.87
C GLU A 17 -12.45 0.89 8.56
N GLY A 18 -11.58 1.80 8.13
CA GLY A 18 -11.74 2.54 6.88
C GLY A 18 -11.92 1.65 5.65
N ARG A 19 -11.44 0.39 5.69
CA ARG A 19 -11.61 -0.61 4.63
C ARG A 19 -13.04 -1.15 4.49
N THR A 20 -13.86 -0.91 5.50
CA THR A 20 -15.20 -1.53 5.61
C THR A 20 -16.33 -0.57 5.25
N LEU A 21 -16.00 0.69 4.97
CA LEU A 21 -16.99 1.76 4.79
C LEU A 21 -17.72 1.70 3.44
N LEU A 22 -17.03 1.28 2.38
CA LEU A 22 -17.59 1.18 1.04
C LEU A 22 -17.34 -0.22 0.48
N LYS A 23 -18.38 -0.79 -0.10
CA LYS A 23 -18.30 -2.00 -0.90
C LYS A 23 -18.14 -1.64 -2.38
N PRO A 24 -17.75 -2.60 -3.22
CA PRO A 24 -17.53 -2.35 -4.65
C PRO A 24 -18.80 -1.94 -5.38
N ASP A 25 -19.96 -2.38 -4.89
CA ASP A 25 -21.25 -2.02 -5.46
C ASP A 25 -21.73 -0.62 -5.02
N ASP A 26 -21.05 0.03 -4.07
CA ASP A 26 -21.32 1.41 -3.65
C ASP A 26 -20.60 2.45 -4.53
N VAL A 27 -19.76 2.01 -5.47
CA VAL A 27 -18.94 2.86 -6.34
C VAL A 27 -19.08 2.48 -7.81
N MET A 28 -18.63 3.38 -8.70
CA MET A 28 -18.59 3.07 -10.13
C MET A 28 -17.60 1.94 -10.44
N ASP A 29 -17.86 1.18 -11.50
CA ASP A 29 -16.95 0.13 -11.96
C ASP A 29 -15.53 0.69 -12.18
N GLY A 30 -14.53 -0.06 -11.74
CA GLY A 30 -13.12 0.33 -11.83
C GLY A 30 -12.62 1.25 -10.72
N VAL A 31 -13.49 1.91 -9.94
CA VAL A 31 -13.06 2.78 -8.83
C VAL A 31 -12.32 1.97 -7.77
N ALA A 32 -12.86 0.82 -7.37
CA ALA A 32 -12.24 -0.04 -6.36
C ALA A 32 -10.83 -0.53 -6.76
N SER A 33 -10.58 -0.73 -8.06
CA SER A 33 -9.25 -1.10 -8.55
C SER A 33 -8.28 0.08 -8.68
N MET A 34 -8.78 1.31 -8.81
CA MET A 34 -7.93 2.50 -8.96
C MET A 34 -7.45 3.07 -7.62
N ILE A 35 -8.27 2.96 -6.56
CA ILE A 35 -7.97 3.57 -5.27
C ILE A 35 -7.23 2.58 -4.37
N HIS A 36 -5.90 2.64 -4.39
CA HIS A 36 -5.06 1.79 -3.55
C HIS A 36 -4.88 2.31 -2.13
N GLU A 37 -5.04 3.62 -1.92
CA GLU A 37 -4.93 4.23 -0.60
C GLU A 37 -5.75 5.52 -0.51
N VAL A 38 -6.18 5.82 0.71
CA VAL A 38 -6.72 7.14 1.09
C VAL A 38 -5.97 7.61 2.32
N GLY A 39 -5.24 8.70 2.17
CA GLY A 39 -4.53 9.39 3.27
C GLY A 39 -5.29 10.64 3.69
N ILE A 40 -5.54 10.78 5.00
CA ILE A 40 -6.20 11.97 5.56
C ILE A 40 -5.51 12.36 6.86
N GLU A 41 -5.14 13.63 7.00
CA GLU A 41 -4.74 14.19 8.28
C GLU A 41 -5.97 14.52 9.12
N ALA A 42 -5.97 14.07 10.37
CA ALA A 42 -7.07 14.32 11.31
C ALA A 42 -6.54 14.72 12.68
N MET A 43 -7.28 15.59 13.36
CA MET A 43 -7.01 15.99 14.74
C MET A 43 -7.54 14.91 15.70
N PHE A 44 -6.64 14.32 16.50
CA PHE A 44 -6.96 13.42 17.61
C PHE A 44 -6.79 14.16 18.95
N PRO A 45 -7.30 13.61 20.07
CA PRO A 45 -7.06 14.18 21.40
C PRO A 45 -5.57 14.37 21.75
N ASP A 46 -4.69 13.58 21.13
CA ASP A 46 -3.23 13.64 21.31
C ASP A 46 -2.48 14.32 20.16
N GLY A 47 -3.20 15.07 19.30
CA GLY A 47 -2.64 15.88 18.22
C GLY A 47 -3.00 15.41 16.82
N THR A 48 -2.49 16.12 15.81
CA THR A 48 -2.73 15.78 14.40
C THR A 48 -1.96 14.52 14.01
N LYS A 49 -2.65 13.58 13.36
CA LYS A 49 -2.05 12.35 12.82
C LYS A 49 -2.51 12.12 11.38
N LEU A 50 -1.62 11.55 10.56
CA LEU A 50 -1.96 11.00 9.26
C LEU A 50 -2.58 9.60 9.44
N VAL A 51 -3.79 9.42 8.92
CA VAL A 51 -4.44 8.11 8.81
C VAL A 51 -4.39 7.68 7.36
N THR A 52 -3.78 6.53 7.10
CA THR A 52 -3.68 5.95 5.75
C THR A 52 -4.44 4.64 5.70
N VAL A 53 -5.55 4.63 4.97
CA VAL A 53 -6.32 3.42 4.71
C VAL A 53 -5.82 2.82 3.41
N HIS A 54 -5.07 1.72 3.49
CA HIS A 54 -4.67 0.94 2.31
C HIS A 54 -5.83 0.09 1.82
N THR A 55 -6.06 -0.03 0.52
CA THR A 55 -7.17 -0.79 -0.08
C THR A 55 -8.51 -0.48 0.60
N PRO A 56 -8.98 0.79 0.54
CA PRO A 56 -10.21 1.21 1.22
C PRO A 56 -11.48 0.55 0.66
N ILE A 57 -11.41 0.00 -0.57
CA ILE A 57 -12.52 -0.68 -1.25
C ILE A 57 -11.94 -1.95 -1.89
N GLU A 58 -12.50 -3.12 -1.60
CA GLU A 58 -11.99 -4.40 -2.13
C GLU A 58 -12.43 -4.61 -3.59
N ALA A 59 -11.53 -4.56 -4.57
CA ALA A 59 -11.93 -4.71 -5.97
C ALA A 59 -12.68 -6.04 -6.27
N ASN A 60 -13.77 -5.96 -7.04
CA ASN A 60 -14.58 -7.11 -7.45
C ASN A 60 -14.18 -7.70 -8.82
N GLY A 61 -13.11 -7.19 -9.44
CA GLY A 61 -12.60 -7.67 -10.72
C GLY A 61 -13.46 -7.34 -11.95
N LYS A 62 -14.51 -6.53 -11.84
CA LYS A 62 -15.40 -6.21 -12.98
C LYS A 62 -14.69 -5.39 -14.06
N LEU A 63 -13.86 -4.42 -13.66
CA LEU A 63 -13.12 -3.53 -14.55
C LEU A 63 -11.81 -3.13 -13.86
N VAL A 64 -10.69 -3.16 -14.59
CA VAL A 64 -9.38 -2.70 -14.11
C VAL A 64 -8.84 -1.66 -15.09
N PRO A 65 -9.07 -0.36 -14.84
CA PRO A 65 -8.55 0.70 -15.71
C PRO A 65 -7.02 0.71 -15.73
N GLY A 66 -6.44 0.78 -16.93
CA GLY A 66 -4.98 0.78 -17.10
C GLY A 66 -4.33 -0.60 -16.93
N GLU A 67 -5.10 -1.69 -16.99
CA GLU A 67 -4.56 -3.06 -16.94
C GLU A 67 -3.48 -3.28 -18.01
N LEU A 68 -2.39 -3.94 -17.61
CA LEU A 68 -1.28 -4.29 -18.48
C LEU A 68 -1.42 -5.75 -18.93
N PHE A 69 -1.46 -5.95 -20.25
CA PHE A 69 -1.44 -7.29 -20.86
C PHE A 69 0.00 -7.69 -21.15
N LEU A 70 0.63 -8.37 -20.19
CA LEU A 70 2.02 -8.81 -20.30
C LEU A 70 2.11 -10.20 -20.96
N LYS A 71 3.24 -10.45 -21.62
CA LYS A 71 3.59 -11.81 -22.04
C LYS A 71 3.99 -12.63 -20.81
N ASN A 72 3.68 -13.92 -20.86
CA ASN A 72 4.09 -14.86 -19.81
C ASN A 72 5.52 -15.37 -20.08
N GLU A 73 6.50 -14.47 -19.99
CA GLU A 73 7.91 -14.77 -20.21
C GLU A 73 8.81 -14.02 -19.21
N ASP A 74 9.94 -14.63 -18.86
CA ASP A 74 10.93 -14.01 -17.99
C ASP A 74 11.76 -12.95 -18.74
N ILE A 75 12.15 -11.88 -18.04
CA ILE A 75 13.06 -10.85 -18.56
C ILE A 75 14.47 -11.10 -18.01
N THR A 76 15.44 -11.35 -18.89
CA THR A 76 16.85 -11.46 -18.49
C THR A 76 17.43 -10.08 -18.19
N ILE A 77 17.90 -9.87 -16.95
CA ILE A 77 18.59 -8.64 -16.53
C ILE A 77 20.11 -8.78 -16.61
N ASN A 78 20.80 -7.68 -16.89
CA ASN A 78 22.28 -7.60 -16.93
C ASN A 78 22.93 -8.59 -17.92
N GLU A 79 22.28 -8.84 -19.06
CA GLU A 79 22.79 -9.74 -20.08
C GLU A 79 24.20 -9.34 -20.55
N GLY A 80 25.08 -10.34 -20.70
CA GLY A 80 26.46 -10.14 -21.12
C GLY A 80 27.39 -9.48 -20.08
N LYS A 81 26.89 -9.13 -18.89
CA LYS A 81 27.75 -8.62 -17.81
C LYS A 81 28.44 -9.78 -17.08
N LYS A 82 29.72 -9.57 -16.73
CA LYS A 82 30.47 -10.52 -15.91
C LYS A 82 29.95 -10.48 -14.48
N ALA A 83 29.51 -11.62 -13.96
CA ALA A 83 29.09 -11.76 -12.57
C ALA A 83 30.23 -12.30 -11.70
N VAL A 84 30.26 -11.89 -10.44
CA VAL A 84 31.16 -12.43 -9.41
C VAL A 84 30.32 -12.73 -8.16
N SER A 85 30.60 -13.85 -7.51
CA SER A 85 29.99 -14.20 -6.22
C SER A 85 30.92 -13.78 -5.08
N VAL A 86 30.38 -13.06 -4.10
CA VAL A 86 31.14 -12.59 -2.93
C VAL A 86 30.36 -12.94 -1.66
N LYS A 87 31.05 -13.52 -0.68
CA LYS A 87 30.45 -13.80 0.63
C LYS A 87 30.50 -12.53 1.50
N VAL A 88 29.33 -12.05 1.89
CA VAL A 88 29.20 -10.86 2.76
C VAL A 88 28.71 -11.30 4.13
N LYS A 89 29.30 -10.74 5.20
CA LYS A 89 28.84 -10.89 6.58
C LYS A 89 28.75 -9.51 7.21
N ASN A 90 27.56 -9.13 7.66
CA ASN A 90 27.40 -7.98 8.53
C ASN A 90 27.90 -8.34 9.94
N VAL A 91 28.88 -7.60 10.44
CA VAL A 91 29.43 -7.73 11.81
C VAL A 91 29.02 -6.58 12.71
N GLY A 92 28.22 -5.64 12.21
CA GLY A 92 27.67 -4.54 12.98
C GLY A 92 26.51 -4.97 13.88
N ASP A 93 26.16 -4.08 14.79
CA ASP A 93 25.00 -4.18 15.69
C ASP A 93 23.69 -3.69 15.04
N ARG A 94 23.77 -3.26 13.77
CA ARG A 94 22.67 -2.63 13.03
C ARG A 94 22.53 -3.22 11.63
N PRO A 95 21.31 -3.23 11.07
CA PRO A 95 21.06 -3.71 9.71
C PRO A 95 21.74 -2.80 8.66
N VAL A 96 22.15 -3.40 7.54
CA VAL A 96 22.73 -2.71 6.38
C VAL A 96 21.97 -3.16 5.13
N GLN A 97 21.55 -2.20 4.31
CA GLN A 97 20.92 -2.44 3.01
C GLN A 97 21.81 -1.90 1.90
N ILE A 98 22.00 -2.67 0.83
CA ILE A 98 22.77 -2.28 -0.36
C ILE A 98 21.81 -2.38 -1.56
N GLY A 99 21.70 -1.30 -2.34
CA GLY A 99 20.90 -1.29 -3.57
C GLY A 99 21.59 -2.05 -4.71
N SER A 100 20.78 -2.43 -5.70
CA SER A 100 21.24 -3.00 -6.98
C SER A 100 21.93 -1.97 -7.87
#